data_AF-W9B6X1-F1
#
_entry.id   AF-W9B6X1-F1
#
_cell.length_a   1.000
_cell.length_b   1.000
_cell.length_c   1.000
_cell.angle_alpha   90.00
_cell.angle_beta   90.00
_cell.angle_gamma   90.00
#
_symmetry.space_group_name_H-M   'P 1'
#
loop_
_entity.id
_entity.type
_entity.pdbx_description
1 polymer ?
#
loop_
_entity_poly.entity_id
_entity_poly.type
_entity_poly.pdbx_seq_one_letter_code
_entity_poly.pdbx_strand_id
1 'polypeptide(L)'
;MDLSWSAADSAFRDEVREFLAAELTPELQRAGRLMTSVYSDHEASMQWQRILHGRGWAAPAWPVQYGGCDWSLTQHYIFSRA
;
A
#
# COMPACT_ATOMS: atom_id res chain seq x y z
N MET A 1 -3.32 -2.31 26.80
CA MET A 1 -2.86 -2.04 25.43
C MET A 1 -3.83 -1.02 24.88
N ASP A 2 -3.39 0.22 24.72
CA ASP A 2 -4.20 1.27 24.11
C ASP A 2 -4.15 1.05 22.59
N LEU A 3 -5.31 0.74 22.01
CA LEU A 3 -5.45 0.45 20.57
C LEU A 3 -5.92 1.70 19.81
N SER A 4 -5.96 2.86 20.46
CA SER A 4 -6.30 4.10 19.80
C SER A 4 -5.17 4.54 18.87
N TRP A 5 -5.55 4.91 17.64
CA TRP A 5 -4.61 5.50 16.70
C TRP A 5 -4.33 6.95 17.09
N SER A 6 -3.08 7.37 16.93
CA SER A 6 -2.74 8.77 17.04
C SER A 6 -3.38 9.59 15.91
N ALA A 7 -3.36 10.91 16.05
CA ALA A 7 -3.78 11.80 14.97
C ALA A 7 -2.93 11.60 13.70
N ALA A 8 -1.62 11.35 13.86
CA ALA A 8 -0.70 11.08 12.75
C ALA A 8 -1.00 9.75 12.05
N ASP A 9 -1.33 8.70 12.82
CA ASP A 9 -1.72 7.40 12.26
C ASP A 9 -3.04 7.50 11.50
N SER A 10 -3.99 8.28 12.03
CA SER A 10 -5.29 8.50 11.38
C SER A 10 -5.14 9.28 10.08
N ALA A 11 -4.31 10.33 10.07
CA ALA A 11 -3.98 11.07 8.86
C ALA A 11 -3.28 10.20 7.81
N PHE A 12 -2.33 9.35 8.23
CA PHE A 12 -1.67 8.41 7.33
C PHE A 12 -2.64 7.39 6.74
N ARG A 13 -3.58 6.85 7.54
CA ARG A 13 -4.63 5.96 7.04
C ARG A 13 -5.46 6.62 5.94
N ASP A 14 -5.83 7.88 6.16
CA ASP A 14 -6.65 8.62 5.21
C ASP A 14 -5.86 8.93 3.93
N GLU A 15 -4.57 9.26 4.04
CA GLU A 15 -3.65 9.39 2.89
C GLU A 15 -3.56 8.09 2.08
N VAL A 16 -3.39 6.94 2.74
CA VAL A 16 -3.32 5.63 2.06
C VAL A 16 -4.63 5.33 1.33
N ARG A 17 -5.78 5.65 1.93
CA ARG A 17 -7.09 5.45 1.30
C ARG A 17 -7.30 6.35 0.09
N GLU A 18 -6.89 7.61 0.18
CA GLU A 18 -6.95 8.54 -0.94
C GLU A 18 -6.05 8.08 -2.09
N PHE A 19 -4.83 7.63 -1.77
CA PHE A 19 -3.91 7.05 -2.76
C PHE A 19 -4.53 5.82 -3.44
N LEU A 20 -5.07 4.88 -2.67
CA LEU A 20 -5.73 3.69 -3.22
C LEU A 20 -6.94 4.09 -4.08
N ALA A 21 -7.75 5.06 -3.66
CA ALA A 21 -8.89 5.50 -4.44
C ALA A 21 -8.49 6.19 -5.76
N ALA A 22 -7.37 6.91 -5.77
CA ALA A 22 -6.86 7.62 -6.94
C ALA A 22 -6.16 6.67 -7.95
N GLU A 23 -5.34 5.75 -7.45
CA GLU A 23 -4.41 4.97 -8.27
C GLU A 23 -4.89 3.54 -8.57
N LEU A 24 -5.76 2.97 -7.73
CA LEU A 24 -6.26 1.61 -7.92
C LEU A 24 -7.37 1.60 -8.97
N THR A 25 -6.98 1.55 -10.24
CA THR A 25 -7.91 1.57 -11.38
C THR A 25 -8.93 0.42 -11.33
N PRO A 26 -10.11 0.57 -11.96
CA PRO A 26 -11.10 -0.50 -12.02
C PRO A 26 -10.54 -1.83 -12.56
N GLU A 27 -9.61 -1.77 -13.50
CA GLU A 27 -8.93 -2.95 -14.06
C GLU A 27 -8.07 -3.67 -13.02
N LEU A 28 -7.27 -2.93 -12.25
CA LEU A 28 -6.44 -3.49 -11.17
C LEU A 28 -7.29 -4.06 -10.04
N GLN A 29 -8.37 -3.37 -9.66
CA GLN A 29 -9.33 -3.89 -8.69
C GLN A 29 -9.95 -5.20 -9.17
N ARG A 30 -10.34 -5.26 -10.45
CA ARG A 30 -10.92 -6.47 -11.04
C ARG A 30 -9.89 -7.61 -11.08
N ALA A 31 -8.64 -7.32 -11.46
CA ALA A 31 -7.57 -8.32 -11.48
C ALA A 31 -7.31 -8.91 -10.09
N GLY A 32 -7.28 -8.08 -9.04
CA GLY A 32 -7.17 -8.54 -7.66
C GLY A 32 -8.38 -9.36 -7.20
N ARG A 33 -9.61 -8.96 -7.55
CA ARG A 33 -10.84 -9.67 -7.17
C ARG A 33 -11.02 -11.03 -7.87
N LEU A 34 -10.58 -11.15 -9.12
CA LEU A 34 -10.70 -12.37 -9.92
C LEU A 34 -9.52 -13.33 -9.74
N MET A 35 -8.58 -13.00 -8.86
CA MET A 35 -7.41 -13.80 -8.56
C MET A 35 -7.84 -15.13 -7.91
N THR A 36 -7.57 -16.25 -8.59
CA THR A 36 -7.91 -17.61 -8.13
C THR A 36 -6.71 -18.37 -7.56
N SER A 37 -5.51 -17.77 -7.64
CA SER A 37 -4.24 -18.34 -7.19
C SER A 37 -3.55 -17.36 -6.22
N VAL A 38 -2.42 -17.77 -5.64
CA VAL A 38 -1.57 -16.92 -4.79
C VAL A 38 -0.85 -15.82 -5.61
N TYR A 39 -0.79 -15.96 -6.93
CA TYR A 39 -0.22 -14.97 -7.83
C TYR A 39 -1.30 -14.30 -8.68
N SER A 40 -1.30 -12.97 -8.70
CA SER A 40 -2.15 -12.18 -9.58
C SER A 40 -1.62 -12.28 -11.01
N ASP A 41 -2.41 -11.80 -11.97
CA ASP A 41 -1.93 -11.62 -13.34
C ASP A 41 -0.62 -10.79 -13.34
N HIS A 42 0.36 -11.21 -14.14
CA HIS A 42 1.70 -10.61 -14.12
C HIS A 42 1.67 -9.14 -14.53
N GLU A 43 0.91 -8.79 -15.56
CA GLU A 43 0.85 -7.42 -16.06
C GLU A 43 0.16 -6.49 -15.05
N ALA A 44 -0.94 -6.95 -14.44
CA ALA A 44 -1.60 -6.24 -13.37
C ALA A 44 -0.68 -6.04 -12.14
N SER A 45 0.08 -7.08 -11.77
CA SER A 45 1.04 -7.02 -10.67
C SER A 45 2.13 -6.00 -10.95
N MET A 46 2.72 -6.03 -12.15
CA MET A 46 3.78 -5.12 -12.56
C MET A 46 3.28 -3.68 -12.68
N GLN A 47 2.06 -3.47 -13.16
CA GLN A 47 1.43 -2.15 -13.18
C GLN A 47 1.27 -1.60 -11.75
N TRP A 48 0.75 -2.42 -10.82
CA TRP A 48 0.60 -2.00 -9.43
C TRP A 48 1.95 -1.68 -8.76
N GLN A 49 2.97 -2.51 -8.97
CA GLN A 49 4.32 -2.26 -8.45
C GLN A 49 4.92 -0.95 -8.99
N ARG A 50 4.67 -0.59 -10.26
CA ARG A 50 5.13 0.69 -10.82
C ARG A 50 4.48 1.90 -10.15
N ILE A 51 3.17 1.81 -9.87
CA ILE A 51 2.43 2.88 -9.18
C ILE A 51 2.98 3.06 -7.76
N LEU A 52 3.12 1.96 -7.01
CA LEU A 52 3.72 1.98 -5.68
C LEU A 52 5.15 2.54 -5.69
N HIS A 53 5.96 2.15 -6.68
CA HIS A 53 7.32 2.67 -6.83
C HIS A 53 7.34 4.18 -7.08
N GLY A 54 6.42 4.71 -7.90
CA GLY A 54 6.29 6.16 -8.14
C GLY A 54 6.04 6.98 -6.87
N ARG A 55 5.37 6.40 -5.87
CA ARG A 55 5.13 7.02 -4.56
C ARG A 55 6.22 6.70 -3.51
N GLY A 56 7.13 5.77 -3.81
CA GLY A 56 8.13 5.25 -2.86
C GLY A 56 7.60 4.18 -1.91
N TRP A 57 6.45 3.58 -2.23
CA TRP A 57 5.75 2.60 -1.39
C TRP A 57 5.91 1.16 -1.88
N ALA A 58 6.79 0.91 -2.85
CA ALA A 58 7.03 -0.44 -3.38
C ALA A 58 7.68 -1.37 -2.36
N ALA A 59 8.56 -0.85 -1.51
CA ALA A 59 9.29 -1.63 -0.52
C ALA A 59 9.33 -0.92 0.84
N PRO A 60 8.17 -0.73 1.51
CA PRO A 60 8.11 0.09 2.71
C PRO A 60 8.98 -0.48 3.84
N ALA A 61 9.15 -1.81 3.91
CA ALA A 61 9.93 -2.48 4.95
C ALA A 61 11.46 -2.40 4.77
N TRP A 62 11.95 -1.81 3.68
CA TRP A 62 13.40 -1.63 3.48
C TRP A 62 13.92 -0.43 4.26
N PRO A 63 15.23 -0.39 4.56
CA PRO A 63 15.87 0.84 5.03
C PRO A 63 15.65 2.00 4.06
N VAL A 64 15.44 3.20 4.61
CA VAL A 64 15.21 4.44 3.83
C VAL A 64 16.31 4.69 2.79
N GLN A 65 17.56 4.36 3.12
CA GLN A 65 18.71 4.50 2.21
C GLN A 65 18.59 3.66 0.92
N TYR A 66 17.69 2.68 0.88
CA TYR A 66 17.41 1.85 -0.29
C TYR A 66 16.02 2.14 -0.91
N GLY A 67 15.38 3.25 -0.52
CA GLY A 67 14.07 3.64 -1.03
C GLY A 67 12.88 3.06 -0.25
N GLY A 68 13.10 2.56 0.97
CA GLY A 68 12.01 2.21 1.88
C GLY A 68 11.41 3.40 2.62
N CYS A 69 10.41 3.14 3.46
CA CYS A 69 9.67 4.18 4.17
C CYS A 69 10.10 4.26 5.63
N ASP A 70 10.27 5.47 6.17
CA ASP A 70 10.52 5.70 7.61
C ASP A 70 9.22 5.59 8.42
N TRP A 71 8.49 4.50 8.24
CA TRP A 71 7.18 4.31 8.85
C TRP A 71 7.29 3.71 10.24
N SER A 72 6.41 4.16 11.12
CA SER A 72 6.21 3.50 12.41
C SER A 72 5.63 2.10 12.21
N LEU A 73 5.77 1.23 13.22
CA LEU A 73 5.13 -0.09 13.20
C LEU A 73 3.61 -0.01 12.97
N THR A 74 2.97 1.03 13.53
CA THR A 74 1.54 1.28 13.36
C THR A 74 1.21 1.68 11.92
N GLN A 75 2.03 2.52 11.29
CA GLN A 75 1.84 2.90 9.88
C GLN A 75 2.04 1.71 8.94
N HIS A 76 3.05 0.87 9.18
CA HIS A 76 3.19 -0.40 8.47
C HIS A 76 1.95 -1.29 8.59
N TYR A 77 1.41 -1.41 9.81
CA TYR A 77 0.19 -2.16 10.05
C TYR A 77 -1.00 -1.57 9.27
N ILE A 78 -1.19 -0.25 9.34
CA ILE A 78 -2.25 0.47 8.62
C ILE A 78 -2.15 0.20 7.12
N PHE A 79 -0.96 0.35 6.53
CA PHE A 79 -0.76 0.14 5.09
C PHE A 79 -1.06 -1.31 4.67
N SER A 80 -0.67 -2.30 5.49
CA SER A 80 -0.94 -3.72 5.20
C SER A 80 -2.42 -4.13 5.29
N ARG A 81 -3.26 -3.32 5.94
CA ARG A 81 -4.67 -3.60 6.24
C ARG A 81 -5.63 -2.65 5.52
N ALA A 82 -5.12 -1.66 4.81
CA ALA A 82 -5.89 -0.63 4.13
C ALA A 82 -6.66 -1.17 2.92
#